data_AF-A0A6J1MUH1-F1
#
_entry.id   AF-A0A6J1MUH1-F1
#
_cell.length_a   1.000
_cell.length_b   1.000
_cell.length_c   1.000
_cell.angle_alpha   90.00
_cell.angle_beta   90.00
_cell.angle_gamma   90.00
#
_symmetry.space_group_name_H-M   'P 1'
#
loop_
_entity.id
_entity.type
_entity.pdbx_description
1 polymer ?
#
loop_
_entity_poly.entity_id
_entity_poly.type
_entity_poly.pdbx_seq_one_letter_code
_entity_poly.pdbx_strand_id
1 'polypeptide(L)'
;MFRNVFLMLCSVSVGLYADVEVMKDVTLGFGEALQHCREESQLSEDKMEEFFHFWRDDFKFEDRELGCAIKCMSAHYDLLTDSHRMHHENTDRFIKSFPNGEVLSQQMVQLIHECEQQHDAEEDHCWRILRVAECFKGACQRHGIAPTMEMLMAEFIMEAESR
;
A
#
# COMPACT_ATOMS: atom_id res chain seq x y z
N MET A 1 -23.05 42.10 -22.19
CA MET A 1 -23.05 41.73 -20.76
C MET A 1 -23.76 40.38 -20.67
N PHE A 2 -23.22 39.23 -20.31
CA PHE A 2 -21.93 38.80 -19.76
C PHE A 2 -21.51 37.53 -20.53
N ARG A 3 -20.30 37.54 -21.06
CA ARG A 3 -19.58 36.38 -21.59
C ARG A 3 -18.54 36.04 -20.51
N ASN A 4 -18.37 34.77 -20.17
CA ASN A 4 -17.38 34.18 -19.24
C ASN A 4 -17.93 33.69 -17.88
N VAL A 5 -18.62 32.53 -17.89
CA VAL A 5 -18.68 31.62 -16.74
C VAL A 5 -18.73 30.18 -17.28
N PHE A 6 -17.65 29.69 -17.90
CA PHE A 6 -17.54 28.28 -18.27
C PHE A 6 -16.08 27.86 -18.46
N LEU A 7 -15.27 27.96 -17.41
CA LEU A 7 -13.87 27.48 -17.44
C LEU A 7 -13.31 27.40 -16.01
N MET A 8 -13.90 26.56 -15.16
CA MET A 8 -13.29 26.19 -13.87
C MET A 8 -14.01 24.97 -13.28
N LEU A 9 -13.79 23.76 -13.82
CA LEU A 9 -14.24 22.52 -13.18
C LEU A 9 -13.43 21.25 -13.53
N CYS A 10 -12.43 21.31 -14.42
CA CYS A 10 -11.69 20.10 -14.85
C CYS A 10 -10.41 19.78 -14.05
N SER A 11 -10.01 20.60 -13.08
CA SER A 11 -8.69 20.44 -12.42
C SER A 11 -8.65 19.39 -11.31
N VAL A 12 -9.79 19.11 -10.67
CA VAL A 12 -9.82 18.26 -9.45
C VAL A 12 -9.72 16.78 -9.78
N SER A 13 -10.25 16.36 -10.92
CA SER A 13 -10.25 14.94 -11.33
C SER A 13 -8.88 14.41 -11.72
N VAL A 14 -7.95 15.28 -12.14
CA VAL A 14 -6.60 14.86 -12.57
C VAL A 14 -5.72 14.45 -11.38
N GLY A 15 -5.84 15.16 -10.25
CA GLY A 15 -5.02 14.87 -9.06
C GLY A 15 -5.30 13.49 -8.45
N LEU A 16 -6.58 13.16 -8.27
CA LEU A 16 -6.98 11.86 -7.69
C LEU A 16 -6.53 10.67 -8.54
N TYR A 17 -6.51 10.81 -9.87
CA TYR A 17 -6.05 9.74 -10.76
C TYR A 17 -4.55 9.45 -10.60
N ALA A 18 -3.73 10.49 -10.47
CA ALA A 18 -2.29 10.34 -10.27
C ALA A 18 -1.97 9.65 -8.93
N ASP A 19 -2.71 9.98 -7.86
CA ASP A 19 -2.51 9.36 -6.55
C ASP A 19 -2.83 7.85 -6.57
N VAL A 20 -3.92 7.45 -7.23
CA VAL A 20 -4.29 6.03 -7.35
C VAL A 20 -3.28 5.25 -8.19
N GLU A 21 -2.74 5.86 -9.25
CA GLU A 21 -1.70 5.25 -10.08
C GLU A 21 -0.41 5.02 -9.30
N VAL A 22 0.04 5.99 -8.49
CA VAL A 22 1.18 5.82 -7.58
C VAL A 22 0.92 4.70 -6.57
N MET A 23 -0.27 4.65 -5.96
CA MET A 23 -0.59 3.58 -5.00
C MET A 23 -0.61 2.19 -5.68
N LYS A 24 -1.07 2.10 -6.93
CA LYS A 24 -0.99 0.87 -7.74
C LYS A 24 0.47 0.44 -7.92
N ASP A 25 1.34 1.34 -8.36
CA ASP A 25 2.76 1.06 -8.58
C ASP A 25 3.47 0.64 -7.28
N VAL A 26 3.20 1.37 -6.18
CA VAL A 26 3.74 1.02 -4.85
C VAL A 26 3.21 -0.34 -4.38
N THR A 27 1.93 -0.65 -4.58
CA THR A 27 1.34 -1.94 -4.21
C THR A 27 2.04 -3.09 -4.93
N LEU A 28 2.24 -2.96 -6.25
CA LEU A 28 2.87 -3.99 -7.07
C LEU A 28 4.34 -4.15 -6.72
N GLY A 29 5.08 -3.05 -6.65
CA GLY A 29 6.50 -3.07 -6.31
C GLY A 29 6.76 -3.57 -4.89
N PHE A 30 5.91 -3.23 -3.92
CA PHE A 30 6.00 -3.81 -2.57
C PHE A 30 5.70 -5.32 -2.59
N GLY A 31 4.74 -5.75 -3.41
CA GLY A 31 4.35 -7.14 -3.59
C GLY A 31 5.46 -8.07 -4.12
N GLU A 32 6.46 -7.55 -4.83
CA GLU A 32 7.56 -8.35 -5.38
C GLU A 32 8.35 -9.11 -4.30
N ALA A 33 8.44 -8.56 -3.09
CA ALA A 33 9.10 -9.21 -1.96
C ALA A 33 8.32 -10.40 -1.38
N LEU A 34 7.04 -10.59 -1.72
CA LEU A 34 6.21 -11.64 -1.13
C LEU A 34 6.78 -13.04 -1.38
N GLN A 35 7.32 -13.29 -2.57
CA GLN A 35 7.93 -14.57 -2.90
C GLN A 35 9.16 -14.87 -2.03
N HIS A 36 9.96 -13.85 -1.73
CA HIS A 36 11.10 -13.96 -0.81
C HIS A 36 10.62 -14.24 0.62
N CYS A 37 9.53 -13.60 1.03
CA CYS A 37 9.01 -13.65 2.38
C CYS A 37 8.14 -14.85 2.70
N ARG A 38 7.68 -15.62 1.71
CA ARG A 38 6.82 -16.80 1.89
C ARG A 38 7.35 -17.76 2.96
N GLU A 39 8.60 -18.20 2.81
CA GLU A 39 9.20 -19.21 3.68
C GLU A 39 9.47 -18.67 5.09
N GLU A 40 9.96 -17.43 5.19
CA GLU A 40 10.23 -16.77 6.47
C GLU A 40 8.95 -16.54 7.29
N SER A 41 7.85 -16.19 6.61
CA SER A 41 6.55 -15.90 7.23
C SER A 41 5.65 -17.12 7.39
N GLN A 42 6.07 -18.29 6.91
CA GLN A 42 5.31 -19.55 6.93
C GLN A 42 3.96 -19.46 6.20
N LEU A 43 3.86 -18.59 5.19
CA LEU A 43 2.66 -18.50 4.37
C LEU A 43 2.47 -19.76 3.53
N SER A 44 1.26 -20.32 3.57
CA SER A 44 0.84 -21.33 2.59
C SER A 44 0.69 -20.71 1.19
N GLU A 45 0.66 -21.55 0.15
CA GLU A 45 0.41 -21.07 -1.22
C GLU A 45 -0.95 -20.39 -1.34
N ASP A 46 -1.99 -20.95 -0.74
CA ASP A 46 -3.33 -20.33 -0.68
C ASP A 46 -3.29 -18.92 -0.07
N LYS A 47 -2.47 -18.71 0.98
CA LYS A 47 -2.33 -17.40 1.62
C LYS A 47 -1.53 -16.41 0.78
N MET A 48 -0.65 -16.87 -0.11
CA MET A 48 -0.03 -15.98 -1.09
C MET A 48 -1.05 -15.46 -2.11
N GLU A 49 -1.99 -16.31 -2.54
CA GLU A 49 -3.04 -15.90 -3.46
C GLU A 49 -3.97 -14.84 -2.82
N GLU A 50 -4.23 -14.96 -1.51
CA GLU A 50 -5.03 -13.97 -0.78
C GLU A 50 -4.44 -12.55 -0.83
N PHE A 51 -3.11 -12.38 -0.90
CA PHE A 51 -2.49 -11.05 -0.99
C PHE A 51 -2.93 -10.26 -2.24
N PHE A 52 -3.22 -10.94 -3.36
CA PHE A 52 -3.76 -10.26 -4.54
C PHE A 52 -5.10 -9.60 -4.24
N HIS A 53 -5.84 -10.10 -3.27
CA HIS A 53 -7.13 -9.57 -2.86
C HIS A 53 -7.06 -8.50 -1.78
N PHE A 54 -5.87 -8.07 -1.35
CA PHE A 54 -5.66 -7.12 -0.25
C PHE A 54 -6.60 -5.91 -0.32
N TRP A 55 -6.76 -5.31 -1.51
CA TRP A 55 -7.56 -4.10 -1.72
C TRP A 55 -9.07 -4.33 -1.82
N ARG A 56 -9.56 -5.57 -1.86
CA ARG A 56 -11.01 -5.87 -1.86
C ARG A 56 -11.64 -5.59 -0.51
N ASP A 57 -12.86 -5.07 -0.49
CA ASP A 57 -13.57 -4.74 0.77
C ASP A 57 -13.78 -5.94 1.70
N ASP A 58 -13.87 -7.15 1.14
CA ASP A 58 -14.09 -8.40 1.88
C ASP A 58 -12.81 -9.15 2.28
N PHE A 59 -11.63 -8.58 2.02
CA PHE A 59 -10.36 -9.15 2.49
C PHE A 59 -10.27 -9.10 4.02
N LYS A 60 -9.82 -10.20 4.63
CA LYS A 60 -9.84 -10.41 6.07
C LYS A 60 -8.46 -10.32 6.69
N PHE A 61 -8.36 -9.57 7.79
CA PHE A 61 -7.15 -9.42 8.60
C PHE A 61 -7.22 -10.32 9.85
N GLU A 62 -7.35 -11.63 9.62
CA GLU A 62 -7.59 -12.63 10.67
C GLU A 62 -6.39 -13.54 10.95
N ASP A 63 -5.39 -13.59 10.05
CA ASP A 63 -4.27 -14.52 10.14
C ASP A 63 -2.96 -13.82 10.50
N ARG A 64 -2.33 -14.25 11.59
CA ARG A 64 -1.05 -13.69 12.09
C ARG A 64 0.07 -13.75 11.04
N GLU A 65 0.09 -14.80 10.23
CA GLU A 65 1.08 -15.07 9.19
C GLU A 65 1.08 -13.97 8.11
N LEU A 66 -0.09 -13.40 7.78
CA LEU A 66 -0.20 -12.26 6.88
C LEU A 66 0.57 -11.04 7.43
N GLY A 67 0.44 -10.80 8.74
CA GLY A 67 1.18 -9.73 9.42
C GLY A 67 2.69 -9.96 9.42
N CYS A 68 3.11 -11.21 9.63
CA CYS A 68 4.52 -11.57 9.55
C CYS A 68 5.09 -11.42 8.13
N ALA A 69 4.30 -11.73 7.11
CA ALA A 69 4.70 -11.52 5.71
C ALA A 69 4.86 -10.05 5.37
N ILE A 70 3.88 -9.20 5.73
CA ILE A 70 3.99 -7.74 5.55
C ILE A 70 5.20 -7.19 6.31
N LYS A 71 5.47 -7.70 7.52
CA LYS A 71 6.68 -7.35 8.29
C LYS A 71 7.95 -7.72 7.55
N CYS A 72 8.04 -8.95 7.02
CA CYS A 72 9.20 -9.40 6.25
C CYS A 72 9.40 -8.53 5.00
N MET A 73 8.34 -8.26 4.24
CA MET A 73 8.41 -7.42 3.04
C MET A 73 8.86 -5.99 3.39
N SER A 74 8.34 -5.44 4.48
CA SER A 74 8.77 -4.13 4.97
C SER A 74 10.26 -4.11 5.37
N ALA A 75 10.75 -5.18 6.00
CA ALA A 75 12.17 -5.32 6.31
C ALA A 75 13.04 -5.50 5.05
N HIS A 76 12.56 -6.23 4.05
CA HIS A 76 13.24 -6.45 2.78
C HIS A 76 13.57 -5.14 2.06
N TYR A 77 12.65 -4.17 2.09
CA TYR A 77 12.84 -2.83 1.53
C TYR A 77 13.41 -1.80 2.52
N ASP A 78 13.93 -2.23 3.68
CA ASP A 78 14.51 -1.35 4.71
C ASP A 78 13.52 -0.29 5.25
N LEU A 79 12.23 -0.65 5.33
CA LEU A 79 11.14 0.26 5.76
C LEU A 79 10.88 0.21 7.26
N LEU A 80 11.58 -0.64 8.00
CA LEU A 80 11.42 -0.79 9.44
C LEU A 80 12.69 -0.40 10.19
N THR A 81 12.52 0.25 11.34
CA THR A 81 13.56 0.42 12.34
C THR A 81 13.82 -0.89 13.10
N ASP A 82 14.89 -0.91 13.91
CA ASP A 82 15.19 -2.01 14.83
C ASP A 82 14.06 -2.32 15.83
N SER A 83 13.18 -1.35 16.11
CA SER A 83 12.01 -1.50 16.98
C SER A 83 10.75 -1.98 16.24
N HIS A 84 10.89 -2.40 14.97
CA HIS A 84 9.81 -2.81 14.09
C HIS A 84 8.71 -1.75 13.96
N ARG A 85 9.16 -0.49 13.80
CA ARG A 85 8.33 0.68 13.49
C ARG A 85 8.74 1.22 12.12
N MET A 86 7.86 1.95 11.46
CA MET A 86 8.14 2.53 10.15
C MET A 86 9.38 3.43 10.23
N HIS A 87 10.35 3.17 9.36
CA HIS A 87 11.45 4.07 9.12
C HIS A 87 10.99 5.16 8.15
N HIS A 88 10.59 6.32 8.69
CA HIS A 88 9.96 7.41 7.93
C HIS A 88 10.73 7.82 6.67
N GLU A 89 12.05 8.05 6.77
CA GLU A 89 12.86 8.51 5.65
C GLU A 89 12.99 7.46 4.54
N ASN A 90 13.26 6.20 4.90
CA ASN A 90 13.34 5.10 3.96
C ASN A 90 11.98 4.83 3.29
N THR A 91 10.88 4.95 4.04
CA THR A 91 9.53 4.80 3.50
C THR A 91 9.20 5.91 2.50
N ASP A 92 9.50 7.16 2.82
CA ASP A 92 9.36 8.29 1.88
C ASP A 92 10.19 8.07 0.61
N ARG A 93 11.45 7.62 0.76
CA ARG A 93 12.35 7.35 -0.37
C ARG A 93 11.88 6.17 -1.23
N PHE A 94 11.38 5.11 -0.61
CA PHE A 94 10.81 3.96 -1.30
C PHE A 94 9.63 4.39 -2.16
N ILE A 95 8.68 5.15 -1.61
CA ILE A 95 7.52 5.63 -2.37
C ILE A 95 7.95 6.57 -3.51
N LYS A 96 8.89 7.48 -3.26
CA LYS A 96 9.44 8.38 -4.29
C LYS A 96 10.25 7.68 -5.38
N SER A 97 10.57 6.40 -5.20
CA SER A 97 11.28 5.64 -6.24
C SER A 97 10.34 5.20 -7.38
N PHE A 98 9.03 5.23 -7.15
CA PHE A 98 8.01 4.96 -8.17
C PHE A 98 7.70 6.22 -9.00
N PRO A 99 7.21 6.05 -10.25
CA PRO A 99 6.79 7.18 -11.09
C PRO A 99 5.81 8.11 -10.37
N ASN A 100 6.11 9.41 -10.34
CA ASN A 100 5.34 10.44 -9.64
C ASN A 100 5.16 10.21 -8.12
N GLY A 101 5.96 9.35 -7.48
CA GLY A 101 5.81 9.00 -6.07
C GLY A 101 5.86 10.19 -5.10
N GLU A 102 6.48 11.30 -5.49
CA GLU A 102 6.55 12.53 -4.71
C GLU A 102 5.18 13.11 -4.36
N VAL A 103 4.16 12.89 -5.20
CA VAL A 103 2.81 13.46 -4.99
C VAL A 103 2.10 12.82 -3.81
N LEU A 104 2.40 11.55 -3.52
CA LEU A 104 1.69 10.74 -2.53
C LEU A 104 2.54 10.33 -1.31
N SER A 105 3.86 10.35 -1.45
CA SER A 105 4.83 9.92 -0.41
C SER A 105 4.53 10.43 1.00
N GLN A 106 4.36 11.75 1.15
CA GLN A 106 4.13 12.37 2.45
C GLN A 106 2.78 11.95 3.05
N GLN A 107 1.74 11.86 2.22
CA GLN A 107 0.43 11.39 2.67
C GLN A 107 0.50 9.94 3.13
N MET A 108 1.16 9.06 2.39
CA MET A 108 1.31 7.65 2.78
C MET A 108 2.09 7.48 4.08
N VAL A 109 3.23 8.15 4.23
CA VAL A 109 4.03 8.14 5.48
C VAL A 109 3.18 8.60 6.66
N GLN A 110 2.40 9.66 6.48
CA GLN A 110 1.50 10.17 7.53
C GLN A 110 0.41 9.15 7.89
N LEU A 111 -0.26 8.55 6.90
CA LEU A 111 -1.31 7.56 7.12
C LEU A 111 -0.79 6.32 7.84
N ILE A 112 0.38 5.81 7.45
CA ILE A 112 1.01 4.67 8.13
C ILE A 112 1.33 5.04 9.58
N HIS A 113 1.96 6.20 9.80
CA HIS A 113 2.31 6.67 11.15
C HIS A 113 1.07 6.80 12.07
N GLU A 114 -0.02 7.36 11.57
CA GLU A 114 -1.28 7.47 12.30
C GLU A 114 -1.88 6.11 12.66
N CYS A 115 -1.76 5.12 11.77
CA CYS A 115 -2.18 3.75 12.06
C CYS A 115 -1.27 3.08 13.09
N GLU A 116 0.04 3.32 13.05
CA GLU A 116 0.95 2.76 14.06
C GLU A 116 0.69 3.30 15.48
N GLN A 117 0.24 4.56 15.61
CA GLN A 117 -0.13 5.15 16.90
C GLN A 117 -1.36 4.48 17.51
N GLN A 118 -2.32 4.05 16.68
CA GLN A 118 -3.56 3.40 17.15
C GLN A 118 -3.34 1.99 17.70
N HIS A 119 -2.23 1.35 17.31
CA HIS A 119 -1.94 -0.04 17.63
C HIS A 119 -0.63 -0.22 18.42
N ASP A 120 -0.13 0.83 19.07
CA ASP A 120 1.15 0.81 19.79
C ASP A 120 1.17 -0.17 20.99
N ALA A 121 0.00 -0.49 21.55
CA ALA A 121 -0.16 -1.43 22.65
C ALA A 121 -0.08 -2.91 22.24
N GLU A 122 -0.08 -3.24 20.94
CA GLU A 122 0.07 -4.61 20.47
C GLU A 122 1.55 -5.04 20.54
N GLU A 123 1.84 -6.00 21.42
CA GLU A 123 3.20 -6.47 21.68
C GLU A 123 3.71 -7.39 20.57
N ASP A 124 2.84 -8.22 19.98
CA ASP A 124 3.24 -9.09 18.89
C ASP A 124 3.40 -8.28 17.60
N HIS A 125 4.63 -8.18 17.11
CA HIS A 125 4.94 -7.35 15.94
C HIS A 125 4.20 -7.78 14.66
N CYS A 126 3.89 -9.06 14.48
CA CYS A 126 3.12 -9.50 13.32
C CYS A 126 1.67 -9.04 13.44
N TRP A 127 1.04 -9.20 14.62
CA TRP A 127 -0.31 -8.69 14.85
C TRP A 127 -0.37 -7.18 14.72
N ARG A 128 0.60 -6.47 15.30
CA ARG A 128 0.65 -5.01 15.21
C ARG A 128 0.70 -4.55 13.76
N ILE A 129 1.60 -5.14 12.96
CA ILE A 129 1.73 -4.80 11.54
C ILE A 129 0.47 -5.17 10.76
N LEU A 130 -0.19 -6.29 11.07
CA LEU A 130 -1.47 -6.64 10.45
C LEU A 130 -2.55 -5.58 10.72
N ARG A 131 -2.66 -5.09 11.96
CA ARG A 131 -3.62 -4.03 12.32
C ARG A 131 -3.27 -2.68 11.70
N VAL A 132 -1.99 -2.36 11.61
CA VAL A 132 -1.51 -1.18 10.87
C VAL A 132 -1.87 -1.27 9.40
N ALA A 133 -1.69 -2.43 8.76
CA ALA A 133 -2.06 -2.65 7.36
C ALA A 133 -3.58 -2.56 7.13
N GLU A 134 -4.40 -3.11 8.04
CA GLU A 134 -5.86 -2.99 8.01
C GLU A 134 -6.31 -1.53 8.12
N CYS A 135 -5.77 -0.80 9.10
CA CYS A 135 -6.03 0.62 9.29
C CYS A 135 -5.60 1.44 8.05
N PHE A 136 -4.41 1.17 7.52
CA PHE A 136 -3.85 1.88 6.38
C PHE A 136 -4.70 1.69 5.14
N LYS A 137 -5.09 0.45 4.82
CA LYS A 137 -6.03 0.14 3.74
C LYS A 137 -7.31 0.96 3.88
N GLY A 138 -7.93 0.94 5.06
CA GLY A 138 -9.17 1.68 5.31
C GLY A 138 -8.98 3.21 5.15
N ALA A 139 -7.83 3.74 5.54
CA ALA A 139 -7.49 5.14 5.32
C ALA A 139 -7.35 5.45 3.83
N CYS A 140 -6.59 4.66 3.08
CA CYS A 140 -6.44 4.82 1.63
C CYS A 140 -7.78 4.79 0.89
N GLN A 141 -8.70 3.90 1.28
CA GLN A 141 -10.04 3.84 0.73
C GLN A 141 -10.85 5.12 1.02
N ARG A 142 -10.81 5.64 2.27
CA ARG A 142 -11.49 6.90 2.64
C ARG A 142 -10.92 8.12 1.91
N HIS A 143 -9.61 8.12 1.66
CA HIS A 143 -8.92 9.18 0.94
C HIS A 143 -9.05 9.04 -0.59
N GLY A 144 -9.63 7.95 -1.10
CA GLY A 144 -9.81 7.73 -2.53
C GLY A 144 -8.51 7.44 -3.28
N ILE A 145 -7.49 6.95 -2.59
CA ILE A 145 -6.16 6.64 -3.15
C ILE A 145 -5.90 5.13 -3.26
N ALA A 146 -6.83 4.29 -2.83
CA ALA A 146 -6.73 2.84 -2.97
C ALA A 146 -6.91 2.42 -4.44
N PRO A 147 -6.02 1.58 -5.00
CA PRO A 147 -6.15 1.05 -6.34
C PRO A 147 -7.30 0.05 -6.40
N THR A 148 -7.92 -0.07 -7.57
CA THR A 148 -8.91 -1.11 -7.81
C THR A 148 -8.23 -2.42 -8.18
N MET A 149 -8.91 -3.53 -7.92
CA MET A 149 -8.47 -4.85 -8.40
C MET A 149 -8.29 -4.88 -9.92
N GLU A 150 -9.16 -4.19 -10.66
CA GLU A 150 -9.08 -4.08 -12.12
C GLU A 150 -7.76 -3.42 -12.56
N MET A 151 -7.33 -2.34 -11.89
CA MET A 151 -6.07 -1.67 -12.19
C MET A 151 -4.86 -2.58 -11.95
N LEU A 152 -4.84 -3.30 -10.82
CA LEU A 152 -3.75 -4.23 -10.51
C LEU A 152 -3.69 -5.38 -11.53
N MET A 153 -4.85 -5.98 -11.86
CA MET A 153 -4.93 -7.05 -12.85
C MET A 153 -4.53 -6.61 -14.25
N ALA A 154 -4.91 -5.39 -14.66
CA ALA A 154 -4.51 -4.84 -15.95
C ALA A 154 -2.98 -4.76 -16.07
N GLU A 155 -2.28 -4.31 -15.02
CA GLU A 155 -0.82 -4.25 -15.01
C GLU A 155 -0.20 -5.64 -15.12
N PHE A 156 -0.68 -6.63 -14.35
CA PHE A 156 -0.20 -8.01 -14.46
C PHE A 156 -0.35 -8.60 -15.86
N ILE A 157 -1.46 -8.32 -16.54
CA ILE A 157 -1.69 -8.78 -17.92
C ILE A 157 -0.70 -8.09 -18.87
N MET A 158 -0.51 -6.77 -18.76
CA MET A 158 0.44 -6.03 -19.59
C MET A 158 1.87 -6.53 -19.41
N GLU A 159 2.31 -6.78 -18.18
CA GLU A 159 3.65 -7.34 -17.90
C GLU A 159 3.81 -8.75 -18.46
N ALA A 160 2.78 -9.60 -18.35
CA ALA A 160 2.81 -10.97 -18.86
C ALA A 160 2.89 -11.03 -20.40
N GLU A 161 2.28 -10.08 -21.10
CA GLU A 161 2.35 -9.97 -22.56
C GLU A 161 3.68 -9.36 -23.07
N SER A 162 4.41 -8.67 -22.19
CA SER A 162 5.70 -8.06 -22.51
C SER A 162 6.90 -9.01 -22.41
N ARG A 163 6.69 -10.23 -21.89
CA ARG A 163 7.69 -11.30 -21.75
C ARG A 163 7.60 -12.33 -22.88
#